data_AF-A0A7C5Q0J4-F1
#
_entry.id   AF-A0A7C5Q0J4-F1
#
_cell.length_a   1.000
_cell.length_b   1.000
_cell.length_c   1.000
_cell.angle_alpha   90.00
_cell.angle_beta   90.00
_cell.angle_gamma   90.00
#
_symmetry.space_group_name_H-M   'P 1'
#
loop_
_entity.id
_entity.type
_entity.pdbx_description
1 polymer ?
#
loop_
_entity_poly.entity_id
_entity_poly.type
_entity_poly.pdbx_seq_one_letter_code
_entity_poly.pdbx_strand_id
1 'polypeptide(L)'
;EMLSQQLSNYLTNLVAEWLHEDGLISGIDFDIKYSTYQDQNFLRGNEVQVQLKNYLLNDRLTVNIGGNLDVSGNNTPTPTTNSGVYFAGNYVVEYLLSPEGTLKIRAYHRTEPDIAGSKINKTGFGISYRKEFDSFDEFLKGLRKTVKDQ
;
A
#
# COMPACT_ATOMS: atom_id res chain seq x y z
N GLU A 1 -12.08 7.73 -22.85
CA GLU A 1 -11.39 9.03 -22.68
C GLU A 1 -11.74 9.77 -21.38
N MET A 2 -13.00 9.85 -20.95
CA MET A 2 -13.34 10.53 -19.67
C MET A 2 -12.75 9.85 -18.43
N LEU A 3 -12.70 8.51 -18.38
CA LEU A 3 -12.16 7.78 -17.23
C LEU A 3 -10.64 7.96 -17.07
N SER A 4 -9.91 7.98 -18.19
CA SER A 4 -8.45 8.20 -18.19
C SER A 4 -8.10 9.64 -17.80
N GLN A 5 -8.92 10.61 -18.17
CA GLN A 5 -8.73 12.01 -17.77
C GLN A 5 -9.02 12.22 -16.28
N GLN A 6 -10.09 11.60 -15.74
CA GLN A 6 -10.40 11.67 -14.30
C GLN A 6 -9.33 10.96 -13.46
N LEU A 7 -8.82 9.82 -13.92
CA LEU A 7 -7.72 9.10 -13.29
C LEU A 7 -6.42 9.91 -13.31
N SER A 8 -6.07 10.46 -14.48
CA SER A 8 -4.88 11.29 -14.62
C SER A 8 -4.93 12.49 -13.68
N ASN A 9 -6.04 13.21 -13.65
CA ASN A 9 -6.18 14.39 -12.78
C ASN A 9 -6.07 14.04 -11.29
N TYR A 10 -6.64 12.90 -10.87
CA TYR A 10 -6.53 12.45 -9.47
C TYR A 10 -5.10 12.03 -9.11
N LEU A 11 -4.41 11.28 -9.98
CA LEU A 11 -3.00 10.92 -9.80
C LEU A 11 -2.10 12.14 -9.79
N THR A 12 -2.32 13.08 -10.73
CA THR A 12 -1.60 14.34 -10.80
C THR A 12 -1.81 15.16 -9.54
N ASN A 13 -3.02 15.21 -8.98
CA ASN A 13 -3.29 15.94 -7.74
C ASN A 13 -2.64 15.28 -6.51
N LEU A 14 -2.68 13.95 -6.38
CA LEU A 14 -1.97 13.24 -5.31
C LEU A 14 -0.46 13.44 -5.39
N VAL A 15 0.10 13.35 -6.60
CA VAL A 15 1.52 13.56 -6.84
C VAL A 15 1.91 15.02 -6.60
N ALA A 16 1.10 15.98 -7.05
CA ALA A 16 1.34 17.41 -6.83
C ALA A 16 1.24 17.80 -5.35
N GLU A 17 0.24 17.30 -4.62
CA GLU A 17 0.07 17.59 -3.19
C GLU A 17 1.27 17.12 -2.37
N TRP A 18 1.94 16.04 -2.78
CA TRP A 18 3.12 15.52 -2.09
C TRP A 18 4.40 16.22 -2.54
N LEU A 19 4.55 16.55 -3.83
CA LEU A 19 5.72 17.23 -4.40
C LEU A 19 5.86 18.70 -4.00
N HIS A 20 4.82 19.31 -3.41
CA HIS A 20 4.82 20.73 -3.06
C HIS A 20 5.61 21.08 -1.79
N GLU A 21 6.14 20.11 -1.05
CA GLU A 21 6.83 20.36 0.22
C GLU A 21 8.34 20.08 0.11
N ASP A 22 9.11 21.15 -0.05
CA ASP A 22 10.57 21.12 -0.19
C ASP A 22 11.23 20.40 1.00
N GLY A 23 11.88 19.27 0.71
CA GLY A 23 12.73 18.52 1.65
C GLY A 23 12.03 17.43 2.46
N LEU A 24 10.72 17.23 2.31
CA LEU A 24 10.02 16.12 2.99
C LEU A 24 9.99 14.84 2.19
N ILE A 25 9.96 14.90 0.85
CA ILE A 25 10.06 13.71 0.01
C ILE A 25 11.53 13.32 -0.15
N SER A 26 11.83 12.08 0.23
CA SER A 26 13.14 11.44 0.06
C SER A 26 13.19 10.60 -1.21
N GLY A 27 12.05 10.11 -1.69
CA GLY A 27 11.98 9.37 -2.96
C GLY A 27 10.57 8.98 -3.37
N ILE A 28 10.41 8.63 -4.64
CA ILE A 28 9.15 8.16 -5.24
C ILE A 28 9.45 6.94 -6.11
N ASP A 29 8.77 5.84 -5.86
CA ASP A 29 8.77 4.64 -6.68
C ASP A 29 7.39 4.43 -7.31
N PHE A 30 7.38 4.06 -8.59
CA PHE A 30 6.17 3.72 -9.32
C PHE A 30 6.33 2.36 -9.98
N ASP A 31 5.34 1.49 -9.81
CA ASP A 31 5.35 0.12 -10.28
C ASP A 31 4.03 -0.20 -11.01
N ILE A 32 4.15 -0.85 -12.16
CA ILE A 32 3.02 -1.39 -12.92
C ILE A 32 3.28 -2.87 -13.14
N LYS A 33 2.31 -3.69 -12.77
CA LYS A 33 2.35 -5.13 -12.94
C LYS A 33 1.13 -5.61 -13.69
N TYR A 34 1.36 -6.41 -14.73
CA TYR A 34 0.31 -7.15 -15.42
C TYR A 34 0.27 -8.58 -14.90
N SER A 35 -0.92 -9.09 -14.61
CA SER A 35 -1.12 -10.49 -14.22
C SER A 35 -2.34 -11.09 -14.92
N THR A 36 -2.29 -12.39 -15.19
CA THR A 36 -3.44 -13.15 -15.65
C THR A 36 -3.86 -14.10 -14.55
N TYR A 37 -5.15 -14.16 -14.27
CA TYR A 37 -5.72 -15.05 -13.26
C TYR A 37 -6.80 -15.91 -13.89
N GLN A 38 -7.05 -17.07 -13.30
CA GLN A 38 -8.15 -17.93 -13.65
C GLN A 38 -9.01 -18.08 -12.40
N ASP A 39 -10.25 -17.60 -12.47
CA ASP A 39 -11.21 -17.74 -11.38
C ASP A 39 -11.74 -19.19 -11.31
N GLN A 40 -12.38 -19.53 -10.20
CA GLN A 40 -12.95 -20.86 -9.89
C GLN A 40 -13.93 -21.36 -10.95
N ASN A 41 -14.51 -20.46 -11.75
CA ASN A 41 -15.38 -20.78 -12.88
C ASN A 41 -14.64 -21.01 -14.21
N PHE A 42 -13.31 -21.23 -14.18
CA PHE A 42 -12.43 -21.32 -15.36
C PHE A 42 -12.42 -20.06 -16.24
N LEU A 43 -12.94 -18.95 -15.73
CA LEU A 43 -12.92 -17.66 -16.40
C LEU A 43 -11.52 -17.07 -16.26
N ARG A 44 -10.88 -16.82 -17.39
CA ARG A 44 -9.59 -16.14 -17.44
C ARG A 44 -9.81 -14.64 -17.39
N GLY A 45 -9.13 -14.01 -16.46
CA GLY A 45 -9.07 -12.56 -16.34
C GLY A 45 -7.65 -12.04 -16.49
N ASN A 46 -7.55 -10.78 -16.91
CA ASN A 46 -6.33 -10.02 -17.00
C ASN A 46 -6.46 -8.83 -16.06
N GLU A 47 -5.46 -8.61 -15.23
CA GLU A 47 -5.43 -7.52 -14.26
C GLU A 47 -4.16 -6.69 -14.44
N VAL A 48 -4.31 -5.37 -14.43
CA VAL A 48 -3.21 -4.42 -14.31
C VAL A 48 -3.23 -3.85 -12.90
N GLN A 49 -2.17 -4.11 -12.15
CA GLN A 49 -1.92 -3.50 -10.85
C GLN A 49 -1.01 -2.29 -11.03
N VAL A 50 -1.36 -1.18 -10.39
CA VAL A 50 -0.55 0.04 -10.34
C VAL A 50 -0.26 0.35 -8.88
N GLN A 51 0.99 0.65 -8.55
CA GLN A 51 1.43 1.02 -7.21
C GLN A 51 2.31 2.26 -7.28
N LEU A 52 2.03 3.20 -6.39
CA LEU A 52 2.86 4.38 -6.13
C LEU A 52 3.34 4.29 -4.69
N LYS A 53 4.64 4.39 -4.46
CA LYS A 53 5.24 4.40 -3.12
C LYS A 53 6.05 5.66 -2.97
N ASN A 54 5.84 6.35 -1.86
CA ASN A 54 6.54 7.58 -1.52
C ASN A 54 7.28 7.38 -0.22
N TYR A 55 8.53 7.81 -0.22
CA TYR A 55 9.38 7.85 0.96
C TYR A 55 9.49 9.30 1.39
N LEU A 56 9.19 9.55 2.65
CA LEU A 56 9.21 10.86 3.26
C LEU A 56 10.03 10.83 4.54
N LEU A 57 10.45 12.01 5.01
CA LEU A 57 11.15 12.20 6.29
C LEU A 57 12.45 11.39 6.38
N ASN A 58 13.29 11.41 5.33
CA ASN A 58 14.51 10.58 5.21
C ASN A 58 14.18 9.09 5.33
N ASP A 59 13.22 8.64 4.52
CA ASP A 59 12.72 7.26 4.47
C ASP A 59 12.05 6.75 5.75
N ARG A 60 11.80 7.63 6.73
CA ARG A 60 11.12 7.25 7.98
C ARG A 60 9.63 7.04 7.82
N LEU A 61 8.98 7.78 6.92
CA LEU A 61 7.57 7.60 6.58
C LEU A 61 7.47 7.04 5.17
N THR A 62 6.79 5.91 5.01
CA THR A 62 6.50 5.33 3.70
C THR A 62 5.00 5.29 3.48
N VAL A 63 4.52 5.88 2.39
CA VAL A 63 3.12 5.84 1.98
C VAL A 63 3.05 5.11 0.64
N ASN A 64 2.36 3.98 0.63
CA ASN A 64 2.13 3.18 -0.56
C ASN A 64 0.65 3.15 -0.89
N ILE A 65 0.29 3.57 -2.09
CA ILE A 65 -1.07 3.55 -2.63
C ILE A 65 -1.06 2.65 -3.86
N GLY A 66 -2.02 1.75 -3.95
CA GLY A 66 -2.15 0.82 -5.07
C GLY A 66 -3.60 0.56 -5.46
N GLY A 67 -3.77 0.18 -6.71
CA GLY A 67 -5.06 -0.18 -7.28
C GLY A 67 -4.93 -1.30 -8.30
N ASN A 68 -6.04 -2.01 -8.50
CA ASN A 68 -6.13 -3.17 -9.39
C ASN A 68 -7.21 -2.86 -10.44
N LEU A 69 -6.84 -2.93 -11.71
CA LEU A 69 -7.71 -2.70 -12.86
C LEU A 69 -7.92 -4.02 -13.59
N ASP A 70 -9.17 -4.49 -13.60
CA ASP A 70 -9.55 -5.63 -14.44
C ASP A 70 -9.65 -5.16 -15.90
N VAL A 71 -8.83 -5.75 -16.77
CA VAL A 71 -8.77 -5.46 -18.22
C VAL A 71 -9.25 -6.66 -19.05
N SER A 72 -9.93 -7.61 -18.41
CA SER A 72 -10.60 -8.71 -19.08
C SER A 72 -11.76 -8.16 -19.91
N GLY A 73 -11.78 -8.41 -21.21
CA GLY A 73 -12.84 -7.93 -22.12
C GLY A 73 -14.24 -8.50 -21.86
N ASN A 74 -14.44 -9.26 -20.78
CA ASN A 74 -15.73 -9.78 -20.36
C ASN A 74 -16.36 -8.82 -19.35
N ASN A 75 -17.13 -7.87 -19.88
CA ASN A 75 -17.88 -6.89 -19.09
C ASN A 75 -18.83 -7.56 -18.08
N THR A 76 -18.50 -7.44 -16.80
CA THR A 76 -19.49 -7.07 -15.78
C THR A 76 -18.88 -5.97 -14.93
N PRO A 77 -19.12 -4.69 -15.25
CA PRO A 77 -18.81 -3.62 -14.32
C PRO A 77 -19.76 -3.81 -13.14
N THR A 78 -19.26 -4.31 -12.01
CA THR A 78 -20.03 -4.33 -10.76
C THR A 78 -20.34 -2.87 -10.43
N PRO A 79 -21.61 -2.42 -10.49
CA PRO A 79 -21.94 -1.04 -10.20
C PRO A 79 -22.04 -0.94 -8.68
N THR A 80 -20.94 -0.62 -8.00
CA THR A 80 -21.07 -0.02 -6.68
C THR A 80 -21.47 1.42 -6.89
N THR A 81 -22.71 1.71 -6.51
CA THR A 81 -23.34 3.02 -6.49
C THR A 81 -22.53 4.01 -5.64
N ASN A 82 -21.56 4.66 -6.27
CA ASN A 82 -21.12 6.03 -6.01
C ASN A 82 -20.14 6.41 -7.12
N SER A 83 -20.54 7.37 -7.94
CA SER A 83 -19.79 7.91 -9.07
C SER A 83 -18.46 8.51 -8.61
N GLY A 84 -17.42 7.71 -8.59
CA GLY A 84 -16.04 8.11 -8.29
C GLY A 84 -15.11 6.95 -8.60
N VAL A 85 -14.03 7.22 -9.32
CA VAL A 85 -13.01 6.22 -9.62
C VAL A 85 -12.30 5.88 -8.30
N TYR A 86 -12.67 4.78 -7.64
CA TYR A 86 -12.09 4.34 -6.37
C TYR A 86 -10.67 3.76 -6.59
N PHE A 87 -9.65 4.62 -6.62
CA PHE A 87 -8.23 4.24 -6.60
C PHE A 87 -7.64 4.12 -5.18
N ALA A 88 -8.48 3.76 -4.20
CA ALA A 88 -8.07 3.57 -2.80
C ALA A 88 -8.29 2.12 -2.31
N GLY A 89 -8.22 1.13 -3.21
CA GLY A 89 -8.45 -0.27 -2.82
C GLY A 89 -7.34 -0.84 -1.94
N ASN A 90 -6.09 -0.39 -2.14
CA ASN A 90 -4.95 -0.82 -1.36
C ASN A 90 -4.12 0.39 -0.91
N TYR A 91 -3.98 0.60 0.39
CA TYR A 91 -3.00 1.57 0.91
C TYR A 91 -2.26 1.01 2.11
N VAL A 92 -0.99 1.38 2.25
CA VAL A 92 -0.13 1.01 3.36
C VAL A 92 0.63 2.27 3.80
N VAL A 93 0.54 2.58 5.08
CA VAL A 93 1.32 3.64 5.72
C VAL A 93 2.22 2.99 6.75
N GLU A 94 3.53 3.26 6.65
CA GLU A 94 4.55 2.73 7.55
C GLU A 94 5.38 3.88 8.11
N TYR A 95 5.66 3.85 9.41
CA TYR A 95 6.51 4.84 10.07
C TYR A 95 7.55 4.17 10.98
N LEU A 96 8.82 4.54 10.78
CA LEU A 96 9.96 4.10 11.59
C LEU A 96 10.03 4.92 12.88
N LEU A 97 9.61 4.30 13.98
CA LEU A 97 9.68 4.91 15.30
C LEU A 97 11.13 5.10 15.73
N SER A 98 12.00 4.11 15.51
CA SER A 98 13.44 4.21 15.78
C SER A 98 14.23 4.63 14.54
N PRO A 99 15.27 5.47 14.65
CA PRO A 99 16.18 5.81 13.54
C PRO A 99 16.80 4.59 12.86
N GLU A 100 17.10 3.54 13.62
CA GLU A 100 17.72 2.30 13.13
C GLU A 100 16.72 1.35 12.46
N GLY A 101 15.43 1.72 12.38
CA GLY A 101 14.37 0.89 11.80
C GLY A 101 13.97 -0.35 12.62
N THR A 102 14.51 -0.50 13.84
CA THR A 102 14.19 -1.62 14.75
C THR A 102 12.74 -1.61 15.21
N LEU A 103 12.10 -0.45 15.33
CA LEU A 103 10.69 -0.32 15.72
C LEU A 103 9.91 0.42 14.62
N LYS A 104 8.83 -0.19 14.13
CA LYS A 104 8.01 0.32 13.05
C LYS A 104 6.53 0.11 13.33
N ILE A 105 5.72 1.14 13.08
CA ILE A 105 4.25 1.04 13.04
C ILE A 105 3.79 0.95 11.60
N ARG A 106 2.69 0.22 11.39
CA ARG A 106 2.12 -0.01 10.07
C ARG A 106 0.61 0.02 10.15
N ALA A 107 -0.03 0.81 9.31
CA ALA A 107 -1.45 0.73 9.02
C ALA A 107 -1.64 0.31 7.57
N TYR A 108 -2.63 -0.53 7.29
CA TYR A 108 -2.92 -0.96 5.94
C TYR A 108 -4.41 -1.20 5.72
N HIS A 109 -4.81 -1.00 4.48
CA HIS A 109 -6.05 -1.47 3.90
C HIS A 109 -5.69 -2.18 2.61
N ARG A 110 -6.13 -3.43 2.45
CA ARG A 110 -5.87 -4.23 1.26
C ARG A 110 -7.10 -5.01 0.84
N THR A 111 -7.50 -4.91 -0.41
CA THR A 111 -8.44 -5.80 -1.06
C THR A 111 -7.67 -6.97 -1.69
N GLU A 112 -7.83 -8.16 -1.13
CA GLU A 112 -7.21 -9.38 -1.65
C GLU A 112 -8.30 -10.39 -2.06
N PRO A 113 -8.11 -11.15 -3.15
CA PRO A 113 -9.01 -12.25 -3.48
C PRO A 113 -8.85 -13.38 -2.44
N ASP A 114 -9.96 -13.91 -1.96
CA ASP A 114 -10.01 -15.07 -1.09
C ASP A 114 -9.86 -16.37 -1.89
N ILE A 115 -9.63 -17.49 -1.19
CA ILE A 115 -9.57 -18.84 -1.80
C ILE A 115 -10.84 -19.20 -2.58
N ALA A 116 -11.98 -18.59 -2.23
CA ALA A 116 -13.27 -18.76 -2.90
C ALA A 116 -13.50 -17.78 -4.07
N GLY A 117 -12.53 -16.93 -4.44
CA GLY A 117 -12.65 -15.94 -5.52
C GLY A 117 -13.33 -14.62 -5.12
N SER A 118 -13.86 -14.53 -3.89
CA SER A 118 -14.46 -13.30 -3.36
C SER A 118 -13.39 -12.28 -2.95
N LYS A 119 -13.59 -10.99 -3.26
CA LYS A 119 -12.70 -9.91 -2.79
C LYS A 119 -13.00 -9.58 -1.33
N ILE A 120 -12.02 -9.72 -0.45
CA ILE A 120 -12.13 -9.36 0.97
C ILE A 120 -11.23 -8.17 1.28
N ASN A 121 -11.80 -7.18 1.96
CA ASN A 121 -11.06 -6.04 2.48
C ASN A 121 -10.43 -6.39 3.83
N LYS A 122 -9.10 -6.38 3.90
CA LYS A 122 -8.31 -6.54 5.11
C LYS A 122 -7.77 -5.19 5.53
N THR A 123 -8.28 -4.68 6.66
CA THR A 123 -7.79 -3.45 7.27
C THR A 123 -7.18 -3.79 8.62
N GLY A 124 -6.02 -3.21 8.92
CA GLY A 124 -5.38 -3.44 10.20
C GLY A 124 -4.34 -2.38 10.51
N PHE A 125 -3.96 -2.35 11.78
CA PHE A 125 -2.80 -1.63 12.25
C PHE A 125 -1.93 -2.62 13.04
N GLY A 126 -0.64 -2.35 13.11
CA GLY A 126 0.30 -3.19 13.80
C GLY A 126 1.57 -2.44 14.16
N ILE A 127 2.27 -2.99 15.13
CA ILE A 127 3.62 -2.58 15.52
C ILE A 127 4.55 -3.77 15.30
N SER A 128 5.75 -3.48 14.82
CA SER A 128 6.78 -4.49 14.56
C SER A 128 8.08 -4.05 15.18
N TYR A 129 8.73 -4.97 15.90
CA TYR A 129 10.06 -4.78 16.46
C TYR A 129 10.99 -5.86 15.92
N ARG A 130 12.15 -5.45 15.39
CA ARG A 130 13.19 -6.31 14.84
C ARG A 130 14.53 -5.83 15.34
N LYS A 131 15.30 -6.71 15.95
CA LYS A 131 16.66 -6.43 16.42
C LYS A 131 17.49 -7.71 16.32
N GLU A 132 18.76 -7.59 16.00
CA GLU A 132 19.73 -8.68 16.10
C GLU A 132 20.10 -8.90 17.57
N PHE A 133 20.19 -10.16 18.00
CA PHE A 133 20.48 -10.52 19.38
C PHE A 133 21.26 -11.83 19.41
N ASP A 134 22.16 -11.98 20.38
CA ASP A 134 22.89 -13.23 20.59
C ASP A 134 22.17 -14.13 21.60
N SER A 135 21.29 -13.55 22.42
CA SER A 135 20.51 -14.29 23.42
C SER A 135 19.11 -13.70 23.64
N PHE A 136 18.19 -14.54 24.13
CA PHE A 136 16.80 -14.12 24.36
C PHE A 136 16.66 -13.04 25.46
N ASP A 137 17.52 -13.07 26.48
CA ASP A 137 17.56 -12.05 27.54
C ASP A 137 17.97 -10.67 26.98
N GLU A 138 18.91 -10.64 26.03
CA GLU A 138 19.32 -9.42 25.34
C GLU A 138 18.18 -8.81 24.52
N PHE A 139 17.40 -9.64 23.82
CA PHE A 139 16.23 -9.21 23.07
C PHE A 139 15.21 -8.50 23.99
N LEU A 140 14.87 -9.11 25.13
CA LEU A 140 13.92 -8.54 26.10
C LEU A 140 14.42 -7.23 26.72
N LYS A 141 15.73 -7.15 27.03
CA LYS A 141 16.35 -5.91 27.51
C LYS A 141 16.34 -4.81 26.45
N GLY A 142 16.64 -5.16 25.20
CA GLY A 142 16.58 -4.25 24.06
C GLY A 142 15.19 -3.67 23.81
N LEU A 143 14.15 -4.51 23.92
CA LEU A 143 12.76 -4.08 23.81
C LEU A 143 12.41 -3.00 24.85
N ARG A 144 12.79 -3.22 26.12
CA ARG A 144 12.53 -2.28 27.22
C ARG A 144 13.25 -0.94 27.05
N LYS A 145 14.49 -0.97 26.53
CA LYS A 145 15.28 0.25 26.32
C LYS A 145 14.69 1.12 25.21
N THR A 146 14.30 0.51 24.10
CA THR A 146 13.72 1.21 22.94
C THR A 146 12.42 1.93 23.29
N VAL A 147 11.63 1.41 24.23
CA VAL A 147 10.39 2.06 24.73
C VAL A 147 10.69 3.21 25.70
N LYS A 148 11.84 3.20 26.38
CA LYS A 148 12.19 4.16 27.43
C LYS A 148 12.97 5.38 26.91
N ASP A 149 13.68 5.22 25.79
CA ASP A 149 14.47 6.27 25.16
C ASP A 149 13.65 7.10 24.12
N GLN A 150 12.33 6.91 24.09
CA GLN A 150 11.35 7.73 23.36
C GLN A 150 10.47 8.51 24.34
#